data_AF-A0A1C5MIT8-F1
#
_entry.id   AF-A0A1C5MIT8-F1
#
_cell.length_a   1.000
_cell.length_b   1.000
_cell.length_c   1.000
_cell.angle_alpha   90.00
_cell.angle_beta   90.00
_cell.angle_gamma   90.00
#
_symmetry.space_group_name_H-M   'P 1'
#
loop_
_entity.id
_entity.type
_entity.pdbx_description
1 polymer ?
#
loop_
_entity_poly.entity_id
_entity_poly.type
_entity_poly.pdbx_seq_one_letter_code
_entity_poly.pdbx_strand_id
1 'polypeptide(L)'
;MAIKLNIEKFPVAYPSKVVAREGGAHMYSLQHTDDAWNGAVVAKGDYVSLDLYKAKDAVKVNAKIVDVAANGNFYVEIQEDIPATEALIVYNPPVIEEEYSNAFKVESNFYIPKEMEERAYPLREGDIWELSKEAFTGAPAVGSTITTITEKKWVIA
;
A
#
# COMPACT_ATOMS: atom_id res chain seq x y z
N MET A 1 -20.24 -5.48 34.95
CA MET A 1 -19.56 -6.33 33.96
C MET A 1 -19.23 -5.46 32.75
N ALA A 2 -18.05 -5.57 32.17
CA ALA A 2 -17.63 -4.75 31.02
C ALA A 2 -16.81 -5.61 30.04
N ILE A 3 -16.91 -5.30 28.76
CA ILE A 3 -16.12 -5.92 27.69
C ILE A 3 -14.96 -4.99 27.36
N LYS A 4 -13.75 -5.53 27.25
CA LYS A 4 -12.56 -4.81 26.74
C LYS A 4 -12.27 -5.34 25.34
N LEU A 5 -12.59 -4.54 24.32
CA LEU A 5 -12.34 -4.83 22.92
C LEU A 5 -11.10 -4.05 22.45
N ASN A 6 -10.16 -4.74 21.82
CA ASN A 6 -9.04 -4.13 21.10
C ASN A 6 -9.15 -4.55 19.63
N ILE A 7 -9.14 -3.59 18.72
CA ILE A 7 -9.13 -3.83 17.27
C ILE A 7 -7.72 -3.53 16.77
N GLU A 8 -7.09 -4.52 16.16
CA GLU A 8 -5.78 -4.36 15.52
C GLU A 8 -5.85 -3.33 14.37
N LYS A 9 -4.76 -2.60 14.17
CA LYS A 9 -4.69 -1.49 13.23
C LYS A 9 -3.60 -1.75 12.21
N PHE A 10 -3.96 -1.62 10.94
CA PHE A 10 -3.10 -1.75 9.78
C PHE A 10 -2.82 -0.36 9.18
N PRO A 11 -1.69 -0.20 8.47
CA PRO A 11 -1.45 1.00 7.68
C PRO A 11 -2.51 1.19 6.60
N VAL A 12 -2.74 2.44 6.21
CA VAL A 12 -3.67 2.78 5.13
C VAL A 12 -2.98 3.61 4.06
N ALA A 13 -3.52 3.55 2.85
CA ALA A 13 -3.06 4.32 1.72
C ALA A 13 -4.20 4.75 0.80
N TYR A 14 -4.00 5.87 0.10
CA TYR A 14 -4.94 6.40 -0.88
C TYR A 14 -4.23 6.86 -2.14
N PRO A 15 -4.76 6.56 -3.34
CA PRO A 15 -4.24 7.14 -4.57
C PRO A 15 -4.61 8.64 -4.62
N SER A 16 -3.62 9.54 -4.57
CA SER A 16 -3.88 10.99 -4.62
C SER A 16 -3.77 11.54 -6.03
N LYS A 17 -2.71 11.15 -6.75
CA LYS A 17 -2.47 11.47 -8.16
C LYS A 17 -1.77 10.26 -8.76
N VAL A 18 -2.48 9.40 -9.46
CA VAL A 18 -1.88 8.21 -10.06
C VAL A 18 -2.18 8.16 -11.55
N VAL A 19 -1.30 7.52 -12.31
CA VAL A 19 -1.51 7.26 -13.73
C VAL A 19 -2.91 6.66 -13.97
N ALA A 20 -3.57 7.12 -15.04
CA ALA A 20 -4.94 6.72 -15.32
C ALA A 20 -5.08 5.19 -15.44
N ARG A 21 -5.91 4.62 -14.56
CA ARG A 21 -6.18 3.18 -14.44
C ARG A 21 -6.67 2.54 -15.74
N GLU A 22 -7.35 3.29 -16.60
CA GLU A 22 -7.99 2.79 -17.83
C GLU A 22 -7.18 3.06 -19.13
N GLY A 23 -5.92 3.48 -19.03
CA GLY A 23 -5.11 3.72 -20.24
C GLY A 23 -3.60 3.71 -20.09
N GLY A 24 -3.06 3.65 -18.85
CA GLY A 24 -1.61 3.85 -18.63
C GLY A 24 -0.82 2.68 -18.06
N ALA A 25 -1.45 1.71 -17.37
CA ALA A 25 -0.72 0.61 -16.72
C ALA A 25 -1.59 -0.63 -16.47
N HIS A 26 -0.93 -1.77 -16.22
CA HIS A 26 -1.59 -3.01 -15.82
C HIS A 26 -1.84 -3.05 -14.30
N MET A 27 -2.96 -3.62 -13.89
CA MET A 27 -3.19 -4.06 -12.52
C MET A 27 -2.80 -5.53 -12.41
N TYR A 28 -2.15 -5.90 -11.31
CA TYR A 28 -1.71 -7.28 -11.07
C TYR A 28 -2.50 -7.89 -9.91
N SER A 29 -3.01 -9.10 -10.11
CA SER A 29 -3.59 -9.92 -9.06
C SER A 29 -2.45 -10.76 -8.46
N LEU A 30 -2.20 -10.64 -7.16
CA LEU A 30 -1.10 -11.34 -6.49
C LEU A 30 -1.60 -12.27 -5.38
N GLN A 31 -1.02 -13.46 -5.33
CA GLN A 31 -1.16 -14.42 -4.25
C GLN A 31 -0.06 -14.17 -3.20
N HIS A 32 -0.46 -13.88 -1.97
CA HIS A 32 0.43 -13.64 -0.83
C HIS A 32 0.26 -14.72 0.24
N THR A 33 1.27 -14.86 1.12
CA THR A 33 1.31 -15.95 2.13
C THR A 33 0.96 -15.49 3.54
N ASP A 34 0.96 -14.18 3.76
CA ASP A 34 0.81 -13.48 5.02
C ASP A 34 -0.07 -12.24 4.81
N ASP A 35 -0.56 -11.66 5.90
CA ASP A 35 -1.47 -10.51 5.82
C ASP A 35 -0.84 -9.33 5.07
N ALA A 36 -1.66 -8.66 4.26
CA ALA A 36 -1.28 -7.47 3.52
C ALA A 36 -2.26 -6.32 3.84
N TRP A 37 -1.92 -5.10 3.42
CA TRP A 37 -2.74 -3.91 3.66
C TRP A 37 -2.60 -2.93 2.50
N ASN A 38 -3.53 -1.98 2.41
CA ASN A 38 -3.45 -0.93 1.41
C ASN A 38 -2.26 -0.02 1.69
N GLY A 39 -1.35 0.10 0.72
CA GLY A 39 -0.07 0.81 0.85
C GLY A 39 1.14 -0.08 1.10
N ALA A 40 0.92 -1.39 1.29
CA ALA A 40 2.01 -2.37 1.28
C ALA A 40 2.72 -2.36 -0.08
N VAL A 41 4.03 -2.55 -0.08
CA VAL A 41 4.84 -2.61 -1.31
C VAL A 41 5.40 -4.00 -1.48
N VAL A 42 5.13 -4.60 -2.64
CA VAL A 42 5.47 -5.97 -3.01
C VAL A 42 6.01 -6.01 -4.43
N ALA A 43 6.67 -7.09 -4.82
CA ALA A 43 7.16 -7.32 -6.17
C ALA A 43 6.35 -8.43 -6.85
N LYS A 44 6.17 -8.32 -8.17
CA LYS A 44 5.56 -9.37 -8.98
C LYS A 44 6.51 -10.57 -9.07
N GLY A 45 6.03 -11.72 -8.63
CA GLY A 45 6.70 -12.99 -8.71
C GLY A 45 6.29 -13.86 -9.89
N ASP A 46 6.31 -15.16 -9.66
CA ASP A 46 6.11 -16.17 -10.70
C ASP A 46 4.64 -16.22 -11.10
N TYR A 47 4.38 -16.44 -12.38
CA TYR A 47 3.03 -16.65 -12.91
C TYR A 47 2.39 -17.90 -12.30
N VAL A 48 1.11 -17.80 -11.95
CA VAL A 48 0.30 -18.92 -11.44
C VAL A 48 -0.73 -19.32 -12.49
N SER A 49 -1.62 -18.39 -12.87
CA SER A 49 -2.70 -18.65 -13.84
C SER A 49 -3.40 -17.34 -14.25
N LEU A 50 -3.88 -17.24 -15.49
CA LEU A 50 -4.61 -16.08 -16.03
C LEU A 50 -3.84 -14.76 -15.87
N ASP A 51 -4.17 -14.00 -14.83
CA ASP A 51 -3.55 -12.73 -14.41
C ASP A 51 -2.97 -12.79 -12.98
N LEU A 52 -2.99 -13.96 -12.35
CA LEU A 52 -2.48 -14.24 -11.00
C LEU A 52 -0.98 -14.54 -11.02
N TYR A 53 -0.24 -13.83 -10.17
CA TYR A 53 1.18 -14.06 -9.90
C TYR A 53 1.40 -14.26 -8.41
N LYS A 54 2.53 -14.84 -8.00
CA LYS A 54 2.94 -14.83 -6.59
C LYS A 54 3.45 -13.45 -6.20
N ALA A 55 3.16 -12.99 -4.98
CA ALA A 55 3.86 -11.86 -4.40
C ALA A 55 5.29 -12.27 -4.01
N LYS A 56 6.23 -11.34 -4.18
CA LYS A 56 7.61 -11.41 -3.67
C LYS A 56 7.90 -10.16 -2.85
N ASP A 57 8.92 -10.21 -2.01
CA ASP A 57 9.35 -9.02 -1.29
C ASP A 57 9.91 -7.98 -2.25
N ALA A 58 9.34 -6.77 -2.20
CA ALA A 58 9.98 -5.61 -2.81
C ALA A 58 11.14 -5.15 -1.92
N VAL A 59 12.24 -4.76 -2.55
CA VAL A 59 13.46 -4.31 -1.84
C VAL A 59 13.80 -2.87 -2.19
N LYS A 60 13.47 -2.43 -3.40
CA LYS A 60 13.87 -1.12 -3.94
C LYS A 60 12.67 -0.32 -4.37
N VAL A 61 12.78 0.98 -4.15
CA VAL A 61 11.85 2.00 -4.64
C VAL A 61 12.66 3.28 -4.86
N ASN A 62 12.09 4.28 -5.50
CA ASN A 62 12.64 5.62 -5.52
C ASN A 62 11.51 6.61 -5.39
N ALA A 63 11.34 7.11 -4.18
CA ALA A 63 10.24 7.98 -3.82
C ALA A 63 10.68 9.07 -2.85
N LYS A 64 9.87 10.11 -2.73
CA LYS A 64 10.11 11.23 -1.84
C LYS A 64 8.83 11.64 -1.14
N ILE A 65 8.92 11.93 0.16
CA ILE A 65 7.81 12.55 0.88
C ILE A 65 7.77 14.03 0.48
N VAL A 66 6.69 14.47 -0.15
CA VAL A 66 6.57 15.82 -0.71
C VAL A 66 5.75 16.76 0.14
N ASP A 67 4.76 16.25 0.88
CA ASP A 67 3.90 17.07 1.75
C ASP A 67 3.13 16.20 2.77
N VAL A 68 2.35 16.83 3.65
CA VAL A 68 1.51 16.19 4.69
C VAL A 68 0.05 16.57 4.47
N ALA A 69 -0.82 15.58 4.40
CA ALA A 69 -2.26 15.75 4.29
C ALA A 69 -2.87 16.30 5.60
N ALA A 70 -4.06 16.90 5.52
CA ALA A 70 -4.73 17.49 6.69
C ALA A 70 -5.07 16.47 7.81
N ASN A 71 -5.17 15.19 7.46
CA ASN A 71 -5.38 14.08 8.40
C ASN A 71 -4.08 13.56 9.04
N GLY A 72 -2.93 14.13 8.69
CA GLY A 72 -1.61 13.74 9.19
C GLY A 72 -0.92 12.62 8.38
N ASN A 73 -1.52 12.15 7.29
CA ASN A 73 -0.87 11.23 6.35
C ASN A 73 0.16 11.96 5.48
N PHE A 74 1.00 11.19 4.79
CA PHE A 74 2.15 11.70 4.05
C PHE A 74 1.95 11.48 2.55
N TYR A 75 2.12 12.52 1.75
CA TYR A 75 2.15 12.40 0.30
C TYR A 75 3.53 11.94 -0.15
N VAL A 76 3.59 10.80 -0.81
CA VAL A 76 4.80 10.15 -1.31
C VAL A 76 4.77 10.16 -2.82
N GLU A 77 5.67 10.93 -3.42
CA GLU A 77 5.84 11.03 -4.88
C GLU A 77 6.89 10.03 -5.36
N ILE A 78 6.52 9.22 -6.34
CA ILE A 78 7.42 8.29 -7.03
C ILE A 78 8.28 9.08 -8.02
N GLN A 79 9.59 8.90 -7.95
CA GLN A 79 10.57 9.70 -8.69
C GLN A 79 11.05 9.05 -9.99
N GLU A 80 10.77 7.77 -10.21
CA GLU A 80 11.08 7.07 -11.46
C GLU A 80 10.11 5.91 -11.71
N ASP A 81 10.02 5.45 -12.95
CA ASP A 81 9.25 4.26 -13.31
C ASP A 81 9.91 2.99 -12.75
N ILE A 82 9.16 2.25 -11.93
CA ILE A 82 9.67 1.03 -11.29
C ILE A 82 9.12 -0.20 -12.00
N PRO A 83 9.98 -1.16 -12.40
CA PRO A 83 9.51 -2.42 -12.95
C PRO A 83 8.61 -3.16 -11.97
N ALA A 84 7.54 -3.78 -12.46
CA ALA A 84 6.63 -4.58 -11.63
C ALA A 84 7.34 -5.73 -10.89
N THR A 85 8.48 -6.20 -11.38
CA THR A 85 9.31 -7.23 -10.74
C THR A 85 10.16 -6.69 -9.57
N GLU A 86 10.20 -5.38 -9.36
CA GLU A 86 10.93 -4.73 -8.27
C GLU A 86 9.99 -4.14 -7.22
N ALA A 87 8.95 -3.42 -7.67
CA ALA A 87 7.93 -2.90 -6.77
C ALA A 87 6.58 -2.65 -7.48
N LEU A 88 5.53 -2.91 -6.71
CA LEU A 88 4.14 -2.63 -6.95
C LEU A 88 3.55 -2.20 -5.60
N ILE A 89 2.60 -1.28 -5.62
CA ILE A 89 1.86 -0.89 -4.41
C ILE A 89 0.50 -1.55 -4.38
N VAL A 90 0.16 -2.13 -3.23
CA VAL A 90 -1.10 -2.83 -2.99
C VAL A 90 -2.21 -1.83 -2.69
N TYR A 91 -3.32 -1.94 -3.40
CA TYR A 91 -4.53 -1.18 -3.12
C TYR A 91 -5.80 -1.92 -3.56
N ASN A 92 -6.48 -2.54 -2.59
CA ASN A 92 -7.81 -3.08 -2.77
C ASN A 92 -8.82 -2.02 -2.31
N PRO A 93 -9.61 -1.42 -3.23
CA PRO A 93 -10.63 -0.45 -2.83
C PRO A 93 -11.52 -1.07 -1.74
N PRO A 94 -11.56 -0.49 -0.53
CA PRO A 94 -12.27 -1.10 0.57
C PRO A 94 -13.77 -1.05 0.29
N VAL A 95 -14.43 -2.20 0.44
CA VAL A 95 -15.90 -2.29 0.47
C VAL A 95 -16.27 -2.57 1.92
N ILE A 96 -16.78 -1.54 2.61
CA ILE A 96 -17.14 -1.60 4.02
C ILE A 96 -18.66 -1.66 4.11
N GLU A 97 -19.21 -2.86 4.38
CA GLU A 97 -20.65 -3.10 4.49
C GLU A 97 -21.22 -2.81 5.90
N GLU A 98 -20.35 -2.49 6.86
CA GLU A 98 -20.75 -2.16 8.23
C GLU A 98 -21.41 -0.78 8.29
N GLU A 99 -22.69 -0.71 8.67
CA GLU A 99 -23.45 0.54 8.71
C GLU A 99 -23.69 1.08 10.13
N TYR A 100 -23.55 0.27 11.18
CA TYR A 100 -24.04 0.57 12.52
C TYR A 100 -23.05 1.35 13.38
N SER A 101 -21.75 1.04 13.33
CA SER A 101 -20.76 1.66 14.23
C SER A 101 -19.58 2.31 13.52
N ASN A 102 -19.36 3.60 13.78
CA ASN A 102 -18.23 4.35 13.24
C ASN A 102 -16.86 3.79 13.67
N ALA A 103 -16.78 3.11 14.81
CA ALA A 103 -15.54 2.50 15.28
C ALA A 103 -15.08 1.31 14.42
N PHE A 104 -16.03 0.60 13.81
CA PHE A 104 -15.77 -0.56 12.94
C PHE A 104 -15.57 -0.16 11.47
N LYS A 105 -16.03 1.04 11.09
CA LYS A 105 -15.84 1.61 9.74
C LYS A 105 -14.44 2.17 9.47
N VAL A 106 -13.58 2.27 10.49
CA VAL A 106 -12.25 2.88 10.32
C VAL A 106 -11.41 1.99 9.41
N GLU A 107 -10.94 2.52 8.28
CA GLU A 107 -10.21 1.75 7.27
C GLU A 107 -8.95 1.05 7.78
N SER A 108 -8.29 1.62 8.79
CA SER A 108 -7.16 0.98 9.47
C SER A 108 -7.52 -0.36 10.15
N ASN A 109 -8.80 -0.70 10.30
CA ASN A 109 -9.21 -2.00 10.84
C ASN A 109 -9.12 -3.12 9.79
N PHE A 110 -9.01 -2.76 8.52
CA PHE A 110 -9.13 -3.70 7.40
C PHE A 110 -7.75 -4.06 6.87
N TYR A 111 -7.62 -5.32 6.50
CA TYR A 111 -6.43 -5.90 5.89
C TYR A 111 -6.87 -6.87 4.80
N ILE A 112 -5.91 -7.35 4.01
CA ILE A 112 -6.11 -8.35 2.97
C ILE A 112 -5.60 -9.68 3.55
N PRO A 113 -6.49 -10.64 3.85
CA PRO A 113 -6.09 -11.94 4.38
C PRO A 113 -5.50 -12.80 3.26
N LYS A 114 -4.58 -13.71 3.61
CA LYS A 114 -3.84 -14.58 2.65
C LYS A 114 -4.72 -15.41 1.71
N GLU A 115 -5.98 -15.65 2.07
CA GLU A 115 -6.96 -16.37 1.25
C GLU A 115 -7.51 -15.51 0.10
N MET A 116 -7.30 -14.19 0.14
CA MET A 116 -7.74 -13.23 -0.86
C MET A 116 -6.55 -12.80 -1.73
N GLU A 117 -6.83 -12.42 -2.97
CA GLU A 117 -5.82 -11.85 -3.85
C GLU A 117 -5.66 -10.34 -3.57
N GLU A 118 -4.42 -9.89 -3.47
CA GLU A 118 -4.11 -8.46 -3.42
C GLU A 118 -4.04 -7.89 -4.85
N ARG A 119 -4.57 -6.69 -5.03
CA ARG A 119 -4.50 -5.92 -6.28
C ARG A 119 -3.36 -4.95 -6.15
N ALA A 120 -2.36 -5.10 -6.99
CA ALA A 120 -1.15 -4.30 -6.96
C ALA A 120 -0.99 -3.47 -8.25
N TYR A 121 -0.52 -2.24 -8.09
CA TYR A 121 -0.38 -1.25 -9.15
C TYR A 121 1.09 -0.87 -9.35
N PRO A 122 1.54 -0.67 -10.61
CA PRO A 122 2.85 -0.12 -10.92
C PRO A 122 3.06 1.23 -10.27
N LEU A 123 4.28 1.46 -9.83
CA LEU A 123 4.75 2.76 -9.38
C LEU A 123 5.34 3.49 -10.59
N ARG A 124 4.70 4.59 -11.02
CA ARG A 124 5.14 5.40 -12.15
C ARG A 124 5.66 6.75 -11.71
N GLU A 125 6.62 7.29 -12.45
CA GLU A 125 7.15 8.62 -12.19
C GLU A 125 6.03 9.67 -12.11
N GLY A 126 6.04 10.46 -11.04
CA GLY A 126 5.06 11.51 -10.78
C GLY A 126 3.74 11.04 -10.15
N ASP A 127 3.58 9.73 -9.90
CA ASP A 127 2.50 9.21 -9.05
C ASP A 127 2.70 9.70 -7.62
N ILE A 128 1.61 10.08 -6.94
CA ILE A 128 1.56 10.47 -5.55
C ILE A 128 0.55 9.59 -4.82
N TRP A 129 1.04 8.94 -3.78
CA TRP A 129 0.26 8.15 -2.84
C TRP A 129 0.23 8.82 -1.47
N GLU A 130 -0.95 8.89 -0.86
CA GLU A 130 -1.11 9.29 0.53
C GLU A 130 -0.95 8.05 1.41
N LEU A 131 -0.03 8.08 2.37
CA LEU A 131 0.27 6.95 3.25
C LEU A 131 0.15 7.35 4.72
N SER A 132 -0.42 6.47 5.54
CA SER A 132 -0.41 6.66 6.99
C SER A 132 0.98 6.47 7.58
N LYS A 133 1.20 7.04 8.78
CA LYS A 133 2.50 6.96 9.47
C LYS A 133 2.97 5.52 9.70
N GLU A 134 2.04 4.59 9.89
CA GLU A 134 2.29 3.18 10.19
C GLU A 134 2.86 2.42 8.98
N ALA A 135 2.73 2.98 7.78
CA ALA A 135 3.28 2.42 6.54
C ALA A 135 4.82 2.56 6.46
N PHE A 136 5.42 3.35 7.36
CA PHE A 136 6.85 3.61 7.42
C PHE A 136 7.52 2.83 8.56
N THR A 137 8.79 2.44 8.39
CA THR A 137 9.58 1.81 9.46
C THR A 137 10.20 2.82 10.43
N GLY A 138 10.25 4.10 10.04
CA GLY A 138 10.80 5.21 10.82
C GLY A 138 9.83 6.40 10.90
N ALA A 139 10.30 7.54 11.40
CA ALA A 139 9.49 8.75 11.46
C ALA A 139 9.51 9.49 10.10
N PRO A 140 8.43 9.45 9.30
CA PRO A 140 8.38 10.16 8.03
C PRO A 140 8.47 11.68 8.23
N ALA A 141 9.19 12.35 7.33
CA ALA A 141 9.32 13.79 7.27
C ALA A 141 9.34 14.28 5.83
N VAL A 142 8.78 15.47 5.58
CA VAL A 142 8.80 16.09 4.26
C VAL A 142 10.24 16.31 3.80
N GLY A 143 10.52 15.95 2.55
CA GLY A 143 11.85 15.99 1.95
C GLY A 143 12.62 14.68 2.06
N SER A 144 12.23 13.75 2.92
CA SER A 144 12.90 12.45 3.05
C SER A 144 12.76 11.64 1.76
N THR A 145 13.89 11.08 1.33
CA THR A 145 13.95 10.15 0.19
C THR A 145 13.84 8.72 0.69
N ILE A 146 13.12 7.89 -0.05
CA ILE A 146 12.86 6.50 0.28
C ILE A 146 13.39 5.66 -0.88
N THR A 147 14.37 4.82 -0.59
CA THR A 147 15.03 3.98 -1.61
C THR A 147 14.86 2.49 -1.37
N THR A 148 14.37 2.13 -0.18
CA THR A 148 14.32 0.74 0.30
C THR A 148 12.94 0.41 0.84
N ILE A 149 12.54 -0.84 0.61
CA ILE A 149 11.35 -1.46 1.20
C ILE A 149 11.80 -2.61 2.10
N THR A 150 11.14 -2.78 3.24
CA THR A 150 11.37 -3.91 4.16
C THR A 150 10.07 -4.26 4.85
N GLU A 151 9.74 -5.55 4.96
CA GLU A 151 8.46 -6.00 5.54
C GLU A 151 7.25 -5.30 4.89
N LYS A 152 7.32 -5.09 3.56
CA LYS A 152 6.31 -4.37 2.76
C LYS A 152 6.13 -2.88 3.12
N LYS A 153 6.99 -2.32 3.98
CA LYS A 153 6.94 -0.93 4.46
C LYS A 153 8.00 -0.04 3.81
N TRP A 154 7.70 1.25 3.80
CA TRP A 154 8.56 2.30 3.27
C TRP A 154 9.65 2.66 4.28
N VAL A 155 10.92 2.42 3.93
CA VAL A 155 12.03 2.63 4.87
C VAL A 155 12.47 4.08 4.87
N ILE A 156 12.31 4.74 6.03
CA ILE A 156 12.89 6.06 6.25
C ILE A 156 14.36 5.87 6.68
N ALA A 157 15.27 6.44 5.89
CA ALA A 157 16.71 6.47 6.18
C ALA A 157 17.06 7.44 7.31
#